data_AF-A0A919HTE0-F1
#
_entry.id   AF-A0A919HTE0-F1
#
_cell.length_a   1.000
_cell.length_b   1.000
_cell.length_c   1.000
_cell.angle_alpha   90.00
_cell.angle_beta   90.00
_cell.angle_gamma   90.00
#
_symmetry.space_group_name_H-M   'P 1'
#
loop_
_entity.id
_entity.type
_entity.pdbx_description
1 polymer ?
#
loop_
_entity_poly.entity_id
_entity_poly.type
_entity_poly.pdbx_seq_one_letter_code
_entity_poly.pdbx_strand_id
1 'polypeptide(L)' 'MRALLGDERLAALRQHCFFEKQLADSQDNPLWRTVMLREGQLVRRTCCQRYRLPDVQQCGDCTLK' A
#
# COMPACT_ATOMS: atom_id res chain seq x y z
N MET A 1 10.78 -13.47 7.44
CA MET A 1 9.51 -13.64 6.68
C MET A 1 9.71 -14.33 5.34
N ARG A 2 10.52 -13.79 4.43
CA ARG A 2 10.82 -14.45 3.13
C ARG A 2 11.36 -15.88 3.30
N ALA A 3 12.30 -16.08 4.22
CA ALA A 3 12.84 -17.41 4.56
C ALA A 3 11.81 -18.39 5.18
N LEU A 4 10.68 -17.91 5.68
CA LEU A 4 9.65 -18.74 6.34
C LEU A 4 8.46 -19.03 5.42
N LEU A 5 8.12 -18.10 4.53
CA LEU A 5 6.96 -18.20 3.64
C LEU A 5 7.33 -18.55 2.19
N GLY A 6 8.58 -18.32 1.78
CA GLY A 6 8.95 -18.28 0.38
C GLY A 6 8.42 -17.03 -0.33
N ASP A 7 8.87 -16.84 -1.56
CA ASP A 7 8.61 -15.61 -2.33
C ASP A 7 7.15 -15.49 -2.76
N GLU A 8 6.56 -16.59 -3.20
CA GLU A 8 5.20 -16.63 -3.72
C GLU A 8 4.16 -16.30 -2.63
N ARG A 9 4.23 -16.97 -1.47
CA ARG A 9 3.31 -16.69 -0.36
C ARG A 9 3.52 -15.30 0.22
N LEU A 10 4.76 -14.80 0.23
CA LEU A 10 5.02 -13.43 0.65
C LEU A 10 4.43 -12.42 -0.34
N ALA A 11 4.47 -12.69 -1.64
CA ALA A 11 3.84 -11.86 -2.66
C ALA A 11 2.32 -11.87 -2.52
N ALA A 12 1.70 -13.04 -2.33
CA ALA A 12 0.26 -13.17 -2.09
C ALA A 12 -0.17 -12.42 -0.81
N LEU A 13 0.59 -12.54 0.28
CA LEU A 13 0.31 -11.80 1.51
C LEU A 13 0.37 -10.29 1.30
N ARG A 14 1.36 -9.80 0.54
CA ARG A 14 1.46 -8.38 0.20
C ARG A 14 0.26 -7.93 -0.63
N GLN A 15 -0.17 -8.74 -1.59
CA GLN A 15 -1.34 -8.47 -2.43
C GLN A 15 -2.60 -8.30 -1.57
N HIS A 16 -2.94 -9.30 -0.74
CA HIS A 16 -4.12 -9.23 0.12
C HIS A 16 -4.05 -8.11 1.15
N CYS A 17 -2.90 -7.91 1.79
CA CYS A 17 -2.78 -6.88 2.84
C CYS A 17 -2.82 -5.46 2.29
N PHE A 18 -2.19 -5.18 1.16
CA PHE A 18 -1.95 -3.78 0.74
C PHE A 18 -2.67 -3.37 -0.54
N PHE A 19 -3.09 -4.36 -1.35
CA PHE A 19 -3.64 -4.14 -2.69
C PHE A 19 -5.09 -4.63 -2.86
N GLU A 20 -5.76 -5.04 -1.79
CA GLU A 20 -7.19 -5.33 -1.79
C GLU A 20 -7.95 -4.37 -0.87
N LYS A 21 -9.13 -3.95 -1.31
CA LYS A 21 -9.96 -2.98 -0.58
C LYS A 21 -10.64 -3.58 0.64
N GLN A 22 -10.93 -4.88 0.60
CA GLN A 22 -11.63 -5.61 1.65
C GLN A 22 -10.78 -6.79 2.10
N LEU A 23 -10.93 -7.16 3.36
CA LEU A 23 -10.40 -8.40 3.92
C LEU A 23 -11.27 -9.59 3.47
N ALA A 24 -10.79 -10.81 3.73
CA ALA A 24 -11.51 -12.03 3.35
C ALA A 24 -12.90 -12.16 4.03
N ASP A 25 -13.11 -11.47 5.15
CA ASP A 25 -14.38 -11.38 5.87
C ASP A 25 -15.25 -10.19 5.43
N SER A 26 -14.93 -9.58 4.29
CA SER A 26 -15.62 -8.42 3.69
C SER A 26 -15.51 -7.10 4.46
N GLN A 27 -14.76 -7.04 5.57
CA GLN A 27 -14.50 -5.78 6.25
C GLN A 27 -13.58 -4.88 5.40
N ASP A 28 -13.72 -3.57 5.53
CA ASP A 28 -12.81 -2.62 4.87
C ASP A 28 -11.37 -2.85 5.37
N ASN A 29 -10.44 -2.96 4.43
CA ASN A 29 -9.04 -3.22 4.75
C ASN A 29 -8.33 -1.92 5.18
N PRO A 30 -7.88 -1.80 6.44
CA PRO A 30 -7.24 -0.58 6.93
C PRO A 30 -5.86 -0.31 6.29
N LEU A 31 -5.24 -1.35 5.74
CA LEU A 31 -3.93 -1.31 5.09
C LEU A 31 -4.02 -1.03 3.58
N TRP A 32 -5.23 -1.04 3.01
CA TRP A 32 -5.46 -0.73 1.60
C TRP A 32 -4.81 0.60 1.22
N ARG A 33 -3.98 0.57 0.15
CA ARG A 33 -3.25 1.73 -0.37
C ARG A 33 -2.39 2.47 0.67
N THR A 34 -1.94 1.82 1.74
CA THR A 34 -0.97 2.44 2.68
C THR A 34 0.47 2.42 2.18
N VAL A 35 0.75 1.62 1.16
CA VAL A 35 2.07 1.45 0.54
C VAL A 35 1.97 1.57 -0.99
N MET A 36 3.13 1.73 -1.63
CA MET A 36 3.29 1.74 -3.08
C MET A 36 4.61 1.09 -3.48
N LEU A 37 4.69 0.62 -4.73
CA LEU A 37 5.93 0.15 -5.32
C LEU A 37 6.72 1.34 -5.87
N ARG A 38 7.98 1.48 -5.44
CA ARG A 38 8.95 2.45 -5.96
C ARG A 38 10.29 1.74 -6.10
N GLU A 39 10.88 1.78 -7.29
CA GLU A 39 12.18 1.14 -7.56
C GLU A 39 12.20 -0.35 -7.16
N GLY A 40 11.07 -1.04 -7.35
CA GLY A 40 10.91 -2.46 -6.96
C GLY A 40 10.75 -2.70 -5.45
N GLN A 41 10.73 -1.65 -4.64
CA GLN A 41 10.55 -1.72 -3.19
C GLN A 41 9.16 -1.24 -2.77
N LEU A 42 8.60 -1.88 -1.74
CA LEU A 42 7.38 -1.43 -1.08
C LEU A 42 7.73 -0.30 -0.11
N VAL A 43 7.29 0.91 -0.42
CA VAL A 43 7.48 2.10 0.42
C VAL A 43 6.14 2.57 0.96
N ARG A 44 6.14 3.12 2.19
CA ARG A 44 4.93 3.70 2.78
C ARG A 44 4.55 4.96 2.00
N ARG A 45 3.25 5.11 1.75
CA ARG A 45 2.73 6.38 1.25
C ARG A 45 2.85 7.45 2.32
N THR A 46 3.29 8.63 1.93
CA THR A 46 3.26 9.80 2.81
C THR A 46 1.81 10.30 2.95
N CYS A 47 1.53 11.04 4.03
CA CYS A 47 0.18 11.51 4.36
C CYS A 47 -0.49 12.30 3.21
N CYS A 48 0.29 13.08 2.43
CA CYS A 48 -0.20 13.82 1.28
C CYS A 48 -0.61 12.93 0.10
N GLN A 49 -0.03 11.74 -0.04
CA GLN A 49 -0.39 10.75 -1.06
C GLN A 49 -1.63 9.93 -0.70
N ARG A 50 -2.07 9.96 0.57
CA ARG A 50 -3.21 9.16 1.06
C ARG A 50 -4.52 9.95 1.09
N TYR A 51 -4.48 11.23 1.47
CA TYR A 51 -5.70 12.02 1.70
C TYR A 51 -5.71 13.43 1.10
N ARG A 52 -4.69 13.83 0.31
CA ARG A 52 -4.52 15.22 -0.19
C ARG A 52 -4.82 16.27 0.89
N LEU A 53 -3.83 16.56 1.72
CA LEU A 53 -3.99 17.54 2.79
C LEU A 53 -4.25 18.95 2.19
N PRO A 54 -5.18 19.73 2.77
CA PRO A 54 -5.36 21.13 2.40
C PRO A 54 -4.04 21.89 2.63
N ASP A 55 -3.74 22.83 1.73
CA ASP A 55 -2.55 23.70 1.76
C ASP A 55 -1.18 23.00 1.61
N VAL A 56 -1.16 21.68 1.40
CA VAL A 56 0.06 20.95 1.08
C VAL A 56 0.19 20.80 -0.43
N GLN A 57 1.27 21.37 -1.01
CA GLN A 57 1.56 21.18 -2.42
C GLN A 57 1.65 19.70 -2.78
N GLN A 58 1.13 19.35 -3.96
CA GLN A 58 1.19 18.00 -4.48
C GLN A 58 2.65 17.57 -4.58
N CYS A 59 3.06 16.59 -3.76
CA CYS A 59 4.41 16.05 -3.86
C CYS A 59 4.62 15.45 -5.26
N GLY A 60 5.85 15.51 -5.78
CA GLY A 60 6.16 15.00 -7.13
C GLY A 60 5.79 13.52 -7.33
N ASP A 61 5.65 12.77 -6.24
CA ASP A 61 5.32 11.34 -6.24
C ASP A 61 3.83 11.05 -5.91
N CYS A 62 2.96 12.06 -5.95
CA CYS A 62 1.57 11.90 -5.54
C CYS A 62 0.76 11.08 -6.55
N THR A 63 0.23 9.92 -6.12
CA THR A 63 -0.60 9.06 -6.98
C THR A 63 -2.10 9.36 -6.91
N LEU A 64 -2.51 10.32 -6.08
CA LEU A 64 -3.84 10.90 -6.13
C LEU A 64 -3.83 11.90 -7.29
N LYS A 65 -4.55 11.58 -8.38
CA LYS A 65 -4.78 12.51 -9.48
C LYS A 65 -5.74 13.61 -9.06
#